data_AF-A0A6J7ZKG3-F1
#
_entry.id   AF-A0A6J7ZKG3-F1
#
_cell.length_a   1.000
_cell.length_b   1.000
_cell.length_c   1.000
_cell.angle_alpha   90.00
_cell.angle_beta   90.00
_cell.angle_gamma   90.00
#
_symmetry.space_group_name_H-M   'P 1'
#
loop_
_entity.id
_entity.type
_entity.pdbx_description
1 polymer ?
#
loop_
_entity_poly.entity_id
_entity_poly.type
_entity_poly.pdbx_seq_one_letter_code
_entity_poly.pdbx_strand_id
1 'polypeptide(L)'
;MTRTTGYAGFEKRFAALLIDGIILSFIGFIIVGRSPSKLQQPNTELAMYLILMQIIGWIYFALLESSSMQGTLGKRVVGIIVTNLQGNKISFGKATARYFAKSACFVFWIAATLMVVMTPSTAASDSPYYYLSIALVVIGLLVFIVGYLMVGYTPEKQALHDIIARCYIVNGRGQSSSISWKPLAGLAIAVLISKGIFSQVPKNSNLVKEPETINSSTPAPTPEPTPEPTPAPTPTPEPTENNTGLGELISPPPGVESQTNGVWGLEFAVGATQHQAILSINGDSGFMVVRLPDGQGGIKNIGQTMKLRQSYKGLVIVGQDPTDIDTDKPSETYQPDNFLIAVRPEKENPVTFRNISVNSDGSVMEFPVNPTFLGYPRIGIKMTELSSQLRDEINQNGSLPFSITQDTGVIITEVNEDSPAAKADLRQGDIIQSIDGTNVARASDVQLRITSSLLYFPLNFDINRGEENLSVKVSLDCCVTQEELNQQQSPVQ
;
A
#
# COMPACT_ATOMS: atom_id res chain seq x y z
N MET A 1 3.36 -20.97 -8.34
CA MET A 1 3.61 -19.51 -8.23
C MET A 1 4.62 -19.11 -9.29
N THR A 2 4.21 -18.30 -10.27
CA THR A 2 5.08 -17.83 -11.37
C THR A 2 6.03 -16.75 -10.87
N ARG A 3 7.35 -17.03 -10.85
CA ARG A 3 8.41 -16.07 -10.56
C ARG A 3 8.41 -14.95 -11.61
N THR A 4 7.95 -13.75 -11.26
CA THR A 4 8.11 -12.55 -12.07
C THR A 4 9.51 -11.98 -11.86
N THR A 5 10.27 -11.82 -12.93
CA THR A 5 11.69 -11.39 -12.86
C THR A 5 11.78 -9.86 -12.97
N GLY A 6 11.48 -9.13 -11.88
CA GLY A 6 11.68 -7.68 -11.78
C GLY A 6 10.78 -6.79 -12.66
N TYR A 7 10.78 -5.49 -12.36
CA TYR A 7 9.99 -4.48 -13.09
C TYR A 7 10.50 -4.24 -14.52
N ALA A 8 9.56 -4.01 -15.43
CA ALA A 8 9.87 -3.70 -16.82
C ALA A 8 10.52 -2.31 -16.94
N GLY A 9 11.70 -2.27 -17.54
CA GLY A 9 12.42 -1.03 -17.85
C GLY A 9 11.72 -0.15 -18.87
N PHE A 10 12.19 1.10 -18.96
CA PHE A 10 11.71 2.12 -19.89
C PHE A 10 11.76 1.63 -21.34
N GLU A 11 12.86 1.00 -21.72
CA GLU A 11 13.17 0.55 -23.08
C GLU A 11 12.12 -0.44 -23.62
N LYS A 12 11.65 -1.38 -22.79
CA LYS A 12 10.61 -2.34 -23.19
C LYS A 12 9.25 -1.67 -23.30
N ARG A 13 8.94 -0.73 -22.40
CA ARG A 13 7.69 0.05 -22.44
C ARG A 13 7.63 0.94 -23.68
N PHE A 14 8.76 1.51 -24.09
CA PHE A 14 8.91 2.31 -25.30
C PHE A 14 8.79 1.47 -26.56
N ALA A 15 9.50 0.34 -26.64
CA ALA A 15 9.36 -0.59 -27.76
C ALA A 15 7.92 -1.12 -27.90
N ALA A 16 7.26 -1.46 -26.78
CA ALA A 16 5.86 -1.85 -26.78
C ALA A 16 4.94 -0.75 -27.33
N LEU A 17 5.18 0.52 -26.95
CA LEU A 17 4.42 1.67 -27.44
C LEU A 17 4.56 1.83 -28.96
N LEU A 18 5.77 1.65 -29.51
CA LEU A 18 6.01 1.72 -30.96
C LEU A 18 5.27 0.61 -31.71
N ILE A 19 5.33 -0.62 -31.21
CA ILE A 19 4.63 -1.77 -31.80
C ILE A 19 3.12 -1.56 -31.75
N ASP A 20 2.60 -1.16 -30.59
CA ASP A 20 1.17 -0.85 -30.42
C ASP A 20 0.74 0.31 -31.34
N GLY A 21 1.60 1.32 -31.56
CA GLY A 21 1.35 2.42 -32.49
C GLY A 21 1.27 1.97 -33.96
N ILE A 22 2.12 1.03 -34.39
CA ILE A 22 2.06 0.44 -35.73
C ILE A 22 0.74 -0.34 -35.90
N ILE A 23 0.37 -1.14 -34.91
CA ILE A 23 -0.87 -1.93 -34.94
C ILE A 23 -2.10 -1.00 -35.04
N LEU A 24 -2.15 0.05 -34.21
CA LEU A 24 -3.26 1.01 -34.23
C LEU A 24 -3.29 1.81 -35.54
N SER A 25 -2.14 2.15 -36.12
CA SER A 25 -2.05 2.80 -37.43
C SER A 25 -2.59 1.92 -38.55
N PHE A 26 -2.30 0.62 -38.50
CA PHE A 26 -2.84 -0.36 -39.44
C PHE A 26 -4.36 -0.52 -39.29
N ILE A 27 -4.88 -0.55 -38.05
CA ILE A 27 -6.32 -0.54 -37.79
C ILE A 27 -6.98 0.74 -38.34
N GLY A 28 -6.36 1.90 -38.15
CA GLY A 28 -6.81 3.16 -38.75
C GLY A 28 -6.87 3.10 -40.26
N PHE A 29 -5.85 2.52 -40.90
CA PHE A 29 -5.86 2.28 -42.34
C PHE A 29 -7.01 1.37 -42.79
N ILE A 30 -7.34 0.30 -42.04
CA ILE A 30 -8.46 -0.59 -42.37
C ILE A 30 -9.81 0.14 -42.33
N ILE A 31 -9.98 1.04 -41.36
CA ILE A 31 -11.23 1.79 -41.15
C ILE A 31 -11.43 2.83 -42.25
N VAL A 32 -10.37 3.56 -42.59
CA VAL A 32 -10.45 4.64 -43.57
C VAL A 32 -10.30 4.11 -45.01
N GLY A 33 -9.61 2.99 -45.20
CA GLY A 33 -9.31 2.38 -46.50
C GLY A 33 -8.25 3.13 -47.34
N ARG A 34 -7.65 4.18 -46.79
CA ARG A 34 -6.64 5.05 -47.42
C ARG A 34 -5.75 5.69 -46.35
N SER A 35 -4.62 6.26 -46.77
CA SER A 35 -3.71 6.97 -45.86
C SER A 35 -4.41 8.15 -45.17
N PRO A 36 -4.31 8.29 -43.83
CA PRO A 36 -4.82 9.43 -43.09
C PRO A 36 -4.26 10.78 -43.55
N SER A 37 -3.05 10.81 -44.14
CA SER A 37 -2.46 12.03 -44.71
C SER A 37 -3.23 12.60 -45.90
N LYS A 38 -4.17 11.84 -46.47
CA LYS A 38 -5.08 12.30 -47.54
C LYS A 38 -6.43 12.79 -47.00
N LEU A 39 -6.61 12.86 -45.68
CA LEU A 39 -7.76 13.51 -45.05
C LEU A 39 -7.50 15.03 -45.03
N GLN A 40 -8.20 15.78 -45.86
CA GLN A 40 -7.95 17.22 -46.08
C GLN A 40 -8.52 18.04 -44.91
N GLN A 41 -7.77 19.04 -44.43
CA GLN A 41 -8.24 19.99 -43.40
C GLN A 41 -8.90 21.22 -44.06
N PRO A 42 -9.95 21.81 -43.46
CA PRO A 42 -10.73 21.34 -42.32
C PRO A 42 -12.00 20.58 -42.77
N ASN A 43 -12.01 19.25 -42.66
CA ASN A 43 -13.17 18.42 -42.99
C ASN A 43 -13.59 17.57 -41.79
N THR A 44 -14.91 17.43 -41.61
CA THR A 44 -15.59 16.55 -40.64
C THR A 44 -15.05 15.11 -40.63
N GLU A 45 -14.49 14.63 -41.76
CA GLU A 45 -13.80 13.33 -41.86
C GLU A 45 -12.62 13.21 -40.88
N LEU A 46 -11.78 14.24 -40.75
CA LEU A 46 -10.61 14.18 -39.87
C LEU A 46 -11.03 14.14 -38.40
N ALA A 47 -12.01 14.96 -38.01
CA ALA A 47 -12.53 14.97 -36.65
C ALA A 47 -13.15 13.62 -36.26
N MET A 48 -13.97 13.03 -37.15
CA MET A 48 -14.57 11.71 -36.93
C MET A 48 -13.50 10.62 -36.83
N TYR A 49 -12.47 10.66 -37.68
CA TYR A 49 -11.35 9.73 -37.64
C TYR A 49 -10.63 9.78 -36.28
N LEU A 50 -10.30 10.97 -35.78
CA LEU A 50 -9.61 11.14 -34.50
C LEU A 50 -10.44 10.60 -33.32
N ILE A 51 -11.76 10.87 -33.31
CA ILE A 51 -12.68 10.36 -32.27
C ILE A 51 -12.73 8.82 -32.31
N LEU A 52 -12.90 8.23 -33.50
CA LEU A 52 -12.94 6.78 -33.66
C LEU A 52 -11.62 6.12 -33.24
N MET A 53 -10.48 6.72 -33.58
CA MET A 53 -9.17 6.23 -33.15
C MET A 53 -9.01 6.26 -31.63
N GLN A 54 -9.57 7.26 -30.95
CA GLN A 54 -9.53 7.34 -29.48
C GLN A 54 -10.37 6.23 -28.84
N ILE A 55 -11.57 5.96 -29.37
CA ILE A 55 -12.44 4.88 -28.91
C ILE A 55 -11.78 3.51 -29.14
N ILE A 56 -11.21 3.29 -30.32
CA ILE A 56 -10.53 2.05 -30.65
C ILE A 56 -9.29 1.85 -29.80
N GLY A 57 -8.50 2.90 -29.60
CA GLY A 57 -7.35 2.87 -28.71
C GLY A 57 -7.77 2.44 -27.30
N TRP A 58 -8.83 3.04 -26.75
CA TRP A 58 -9.36 2.65 -25.45
C TRP A 58 -9.75 1.17 -25.41
N ILE A 59 -10.55 0.71 -26.37
CA ILE A 59 -11.00 -0.69 -26.47
C ILE A 59 -9.80 -1.63 -26.57
N TYR A 60 -8.82 -1.32 -27.41
CA TYR A 60 -7.59 -2.10 -27.60
C TYR A 60 -6.82 -2.25 -26.27
N PHE A 61 -6.49 -1.15 -25.61
CA PHE A 61 -5.73 -1.22 -24.36
C PHE A 61 -6.53 -1.86 -23.23
N ALA A 62 -7.80 -1.46 -23.03
CA ALA A 62 -8.60 -1.92 -21.91
C ALA A 62 -8.96 -3.41 -22.01
N LEU A 63 -9.35 -3.89 -23.21
CA LEU A 63 -9.68 -5.31 -23.41
C LEU A 63 -8.45 -6.21 -23.29
N LEU A 64 -7.34 -5.86 -23.92
CA LEU A 64 -6.17 -6.74 -23.94
C LEU A 64 -5.48 -6.80 -22.56
N GLU A 65 -5.34 -5.66 -21.88
CA GLU A 65 -4.68 -5.60 -20.57
C GLU A 65 -5.49 -6.28 -19.45
N SER A 66 -6.82 -6.30 -19.55
CA SER A 66 -7.69 -6.97 -18.57
C SER A 66 -7.97 -8.45 -18.88
N SER A 67 -7.59 -8.91 -20.08
CA SER A 67 -7.72 -10.31 -20.48
C SER A 67 -6.67 -11.21 -19.83
N SER A 68 -6.73 -12.51 -20.13
CA SER A 68 -5.67 -13.47 -19.76
C SER A 68 -4.30 -13.14 -20.36
N MET A 69 -4.24 -12.26 -21.37
CA MET A 69 -2.97 -11.80 -21.93
C MET A 69 -2.25 -10.85 -20.97
N GLN A 70 -2.97 -10.15 -20.08
CA GLN A 70 -2.38 -9.20 -19.14
C GLN A 70 -1.48 -8.16 -19.81
N GLY A 71 -1.75 -7.79 -21.06
CA GLY A 71 -0.88 -6.91 -21.83
C GLY A 71 -1.38 -6.77 -23.26
N THR A 72 -1.11 -5.62 -23.85
CA THR A 72 -1.31 -5.38 -25.29
C THR A 72 -0.37 -6.26 -26.12
N LEU A 73 -0.63 -6.35 -27.43
CA LEU A 73 0.22 -7.14 -28.32
C LEU A 73 1.67 -6.65 -28.29
N GLY A 74 1.91 -5.34 -28.34
CA GLY A 74 3.25 -4.78 -28.22
C GLY A 74 3.94 -5.16 -26.92
N LYS A 75 3.24 -5.10 -25.78
CA LYS A 75 3.77 -5.52 -24.48
C LYS A 75 4.10 -7.01 -24.43
N ARG A 76 3.25 -7.85 -25.02
CA ARG A 76 3.50 -9.30 -25.07
C ARG A 76 4.67 -9.65 -25.99
N VAL A 77 4.85 -8.94 -27.11
CA VAL A 77 5.99 -9.13 -28.01
C VAL A 77 7.31 -8.84 -27.30
N VAL A 78 7.38 -7.79 -26.46
CA VAL A 78 8.59 -7.45 -25.69
C VAL A 78 8.72 -8.22 -24.35
N GLY A 79 7.78 -9.11 -24.05
CA GLY A 79 7.82 -9.99 -22.88
C GLY A 79 7.46 -9.32 -21.55
N ILE A 80 6.59 -8.30 -21.56
CA ILE A 80 6.14 -7.60 -20.35
C ILE A 80 4.63 -7.73 -20.16
N ILE A 81 4.19 -7.73 -18.91
CA ILE A 81 2.78 -7.90 -18.52
C ILE A 81 2.37 -6.86 -17.47
N VAL A 82 1.07 -6.66 -17.34
CA VAL A 82 0.39 -5.72 -16.46
C VAL A 82 -0.31 -6.50 -15.36
N THR A 83 -0.03 -6.15 -14.11
CA THR A 83 -0.57 -6.84 -12.94
C THR A 83 -1.11 -5.84 -11.91
N ASN A 84 -1.97 -6.33 -11.01
CA ASN A 84 -2.31 -5.60 -9.79
C ASN A 84 -1.20 -5.76 -8.74
N LEU A 85 -1.40 -5.20 -7.54
CA LEU A 85 -0.44 -5.25 -6.42
C LEU A 85 -0.10 -6.68 -5.97
N GLN A 86 -1.01 -7.63 -6.20
CA GLN A 86 -0.85 -9.05 -5.87
C GLN A 86 -0.28 -9.89 -7.02
N GLY A 87 0.14 -9.27 -8.14
CA GLY A 87 0.65 -9.98 -9.31
C GLY A 87 -0.42 -10.61 -10.21
N ASN A 88 -1.71 -10.42 -9.90
CA ASN A 88 -2.84 -10.97 -10.65
C ASN A 88 -3.26 -10.06 -11.81
N LYS A 89 -4.07 -10.60 -12.74
CA LYS A 89 -4.67 -9.82 -13.84
C LYS A 89 -5.50 -8.64 -13.32
N ILE A 90 -5.48 -7.54 -14.05
CA ILE A 90 -6.26 -6.34 -13.70
C ILE A 90 -7.69 -6.44 -14.24
N SER A 91 -8.63 -5.76 -13.58
CA SER A 91 -10.02 -5.69 -14.07
C SER A 91 -10.15 -4.71 -15.24
N PHE A 92 -11.22 -4.87 -16.05
CA PHE A 92 -11.52 -3.96 -17.15
C PHE A 92 -11.67 -2.50 -16.70
N GLY A 93 -12.29 -2.27 -15.53
CA GLY A 93 -12.41 -0.94 -14.94
C GLY A 93 -11.06 -0.32 -14.60
N LYS A 94 -10.13 -1.10 -14.02
CA LYS A 94 -8.75 -0.64 -13.75
C LYS A 94 -7.99 -0.35 -15.05
N ALA A 95 -8.13 -1.20 -16.06
CA ALA A 95 -7.50 -0.99 -17.37
C ALA A 95 -8.04 0.26 -18.08
N THR A 96 -9.33 0.54 -17.93
CA THR A 96 -9.99 1.76 -18.43
C THR A 96 -9.49 3.01 -17.72
N ALA A 97 -9.47 3.01 -16.39
CA ALA A 97 -8.92 4.12 -15.60
C ALA A 97 -7.45 4.39 -15.97
N ARG A 98 -6.66 3.32 -16.14
CA ARG A 98 -5.27 3.41 -16.61
C ARG A 98 -5.14 4.03 -18.00
N TYR A 99 -6.03 3.69 -18.95
CA TYR A 99 -6.01 4.26 -20.30
C TYR A 99 -6.32 5.76 -20.27
N PHE A 100 -7.39 6.17 -19.59
CA PHE A 100 -7.76 7.58 -19.52
C PHE A 100 -6.80 8.41 -18.67
N ALA A 101 -6.13 7.82 -17.68
CA ALA A 101 -5.04 8.47 -16.96
C ALA A 101 -3.83 8.78 -17.87
N LYS A 102 -3.53 7.94 -18.89
CA LYS A 102 -2.56 8.30 -19.94
C LYS A 102 -3.05 9.48 -20.77
N SER A 103 -4.36 9.52 -21.03
CA SER A 103 -5.01 10.58 -21.78
C SER A 103 -5.29 11.84 -20.95
N ALA A 104 -4.84 11.97 -19.70
CA ALA A 104 -5.05 13.21 -18.93
C ALA A 104 -4.39 14.43 -19.62
N CYS A 105 -3.33 14.22 -20.40
CA CYS A 105 -2.76 15.24 -21.29
C CYS A 105 -3.70 15.67 -22.43
N PHE A 106 -4.64 14.81 -22.86
CA PHE A 106 -5.63 15.13 -23.89
C PHE A 106 -6.61 16.20 -23.42
N VAL A 107 -6.87 16.34 -22.11
CA VAL A 107 -7.72 17.42 -21.60
C VAL A 107 -7.12 18.79 -21.95
N PHE A 108 -5.81 18.94 -21.79
CA PHE A 108 -5.08 20.16 -22.18
C PHE A 108 -5.08 20.36 -23.70
N TRP A 109 -4.96 19.28 -24.48
CA TRP A 109 -5.03 19.32 -25.95
C TRP A 109 -6.42 19.70 -26.48
N ILE A 110 -7.49 19.17 -25.87
CA ILE A 110 -8.87 19.50 -26.20
C ILE A 110 -9.16 20.95 -25.83
N ALA A 111 -8.72 21.40 -24.64
CA ALA A 111 -8.85 22.80 -24.21
C ALA A 111 -8.11 23.75 -25.15
N ALA A 112 -6.89 23.40 -25.57
CA ALA A 112 -6.13 24.16 -26.55
C ALA A 112 -6.85 24.24 -27.91
N THR A 113 -7.39 23.12 -28.39
CA THR A 113 -8.11 23.06 -29.66
C THR A 113 -9.40 23.88 -29.61
N LEU A 114 -10.14 23.80 -28.49
CA LEU A 114 -11.36 24.57 -28.28
C LEU A 114 -11.08 26.08 -28.29
N MET A 115 -9.98 26.51 -27.65
CA MET A 115 -9.54 27.91 -27.68
C MET A 115 -9.21 28.39 -29.11
N VAL A 116 -8.53 27.57 -29.91
CA VAL A 116 -8.24 27.89 -31.31
C VAL A 116 -9.52 27.98 -32.14
N VAL A 117 -10.45 27.04 -31.97
CA VAL A 117 -11.74 27.03 -32.69
C VAL A 117 -12.64 28.20 -32.31
N MET A 118 -12.56 28.67 -31.06
CA MET A 118 -13.28 29.85 -30.58
C MET A 118 -12.61 31.17 -30.97
N THR A 119 -11.40 31.15 -31.53
CA THR A 119 -10.69 32.37 -31.95
C THR A 119 -11.23 32.83 -33.31
N PRO A 120 -11.78 34.06 -33.42
CA PRO A 120 -12.25 34.60 -34.69
C PRO A 120 -11.10 34.67 -35.70
N SER A 121 -11.36 34.28 -36.95
CA SER A 121 -10.37 34.13 -38.04
C SER A 121 -9.59 35.40 -38.41
N THR A 122 -9.92 36.56 -37.83
CA THR A 122 -9.29 37.86 -38.09
C THR A 122 -8.25 38.28 -37.05
N ALA A 123 -7.96 37.46 -36.04
CA ALA A 123 -7.04 37.78 -34.93
C ALA A 123 -5.89 36.74 -34.77
N ALA A 124 -5.41 36.20 -35.88
CA ALA A 124 -4.74 34.89 -35.90
C ALA A 124 -3.30 34.82 -35.34
N SER A 125 -2.60 35.93 -35.07
CA SER A 125 -1.22 35.88 -34.53
C SER A 125 -1.00 36.60 -33.19
N ASP A 126 -1.77 37.64 -32.86
CA ASP A 126 -1.59 38.44 -31.62
C ASP A 126 -2.72 38.28 -30.60
N SER A 127 -3.62 37.32 -30.81
CA SER A 127 -4.68 37.03 -29.86
C SER A 127 -4.13 36.36 -28.59
N PRO A 128 -4.49 36.82 -27.38
CA PRO A 128 -4.10 36.15 -26.13
C PRO A 128 -4.60 34.69 -26.06
N TYR A 129 -5.67 34.35 -26.80
CA TYR A 129 -6.17 32.98 -26.91
C TYR A 129 -5.23 32.07 -27.71
N TYR A 130 -4.50 32.60 -28.70
CA TYR A 130 -3.51 31.86 -29.47
C TYR A 130 -2.31 31.47 -28.59
N TYR A 131 -1.75 32.43 -27.84
CA TYR A 131 -0.67 32.16 -26.88
C TYR A 131 -1.10 31.21 -25.77
N LEU A 132 -2.32 31.37 -25.24
CA LEU A 132 -2.89 30.44 -24.26
C LEU A 132 -3.06 29.02 -24.84
N SER A 133 -3.48 28.89 -26.10
CA SER A 133 -3.60 27.59 -26.75
C SER A 133 -2.24 26.90 -26.92
N ILE A 134 -1.19 27.64 -27.32
CA ILE A 134 0.17 27.13 -27.42
C ILE A 134 0.66 26.69 -26.03
N ALA A 135 0.45 27.51 -25.00
CA ALA A 135 0.82 27.18 -23.63
C ALA A 135 0.14 25.88 -23.15
N LEU A 136 -1.15 25.70 -23.43
CA LEU A 136 -1.89 24.48 -23.09
C LEU A 136 -1.37 23.24 -23.84
N VAL A 137 -1.00 23.37 -25.13
CA VAL A 137 -0.35 22.28 -25.88
C VAL A 137 0.99 21.91 -25.26
N VAL A 138 1.82 22.90 -24.93
CA VAL A 138 3.13 22.70 -24.31
C VAL A 138 2.99 22.03 -22.94
N ILE A 139 2.05 22.49 -22.10
CA ILE A 139 1.76 21.88 -20.80
C ILE A 139 1.29 20.42 -20.97
N GLY A 140 0.40 20.16 -21.93
CA GLY A 140 -0.05 18.79 -22.24
C GLY A 140 1.10 17.87 -22.65
N LEU A 141 2.02 18.35 -23.49
CA LEU A 141 3.22 17.62 -23.89
C LEU A 141 4.17 17.38 -22.72
N LEU A 142 4.38 18.38 -21.86
CA LEU A 142 5.21 18.24 -20.66
C LEU A 142 4.63 17.21 -19.69
N VAL A 143 3.33 17.23 -19.42
CA VAL A 143 2.65 16.24 -18.57
C VAL A 143 2.80 14.83 -19.15
N PHE A 144 2.69 14.68 -20.47
CA PHE A 144 2.90 13.40 -21.13
C PHE A 144 4.35 12.91 -21.00
N ILE A 145 5.33 13.78 -21.27
CA ILE A 145 6.76 13.46 -21.18
C ILE A 145 7.15 13.12 -19.74
N VAL A 146 6.78 13.96 -18.77
CA VAL A 146 7.06 13.73 -17.35
C VAL A 146 6.39 12.45 -16.87
N GLY A 147 5.11 12.24 -17.20
CA GLY A 147 4.38 11.02 -16.85
C GLY A 147 4.98 9.75 -17.44
N TYR A 148 5.69 9.86 -18.57
CA TYR A 148 6.36 8.75 -19.24
C TYR A 148 7.81 8.53 -18.73
N LEU A 149 8.55 9.61 -18.47
CA LEU A 149 9.91 9.58 -17.93
C LEU A 149 9.97 9.22 -16.44
N MET A 150 8.88 9.42 -15.69
CA MET A 150 8.73 9.01 -14.27
C MET A 150 9.10 7.54 -14.02
N VAL A 151 8.96 6.68 -15.04
CA VAL A 151 9.38 5.27 -15.01
C VAL A 151 10.88 5.10 -14.68
N GLY A 152 11.72 6.06 -15.07
CA GLY A 152 13.16 6.03 -14.80
C GLY A 152 13.54 6.43 -13.38
N TYR A 153 12.65 7.16 -12.69
CA TYR A 153 12.94 7.76 -11.38
C TYR A 153 12.11 7.15 -10.24
N THR A 154 11.15 6.28 -10.55
CA THR A 154 10.35 5.56 -9.56
C THR A 154 11.00 4.21 -9.22
N PRO A 155 11.10 3.84 -7.91
CA PRO A 155 11.69 2.57 -7.49
C PRO A 155 11.04 1.35 -8.16
N GLU A 156 9.73 1.41 -8.38
CA GLU A 156 8.92 0.34 -8.98
C GLU A 156 8.76 0.48 -10.51
N LYS A 157 9.51 1.41 -11.11
CA LYS A 157 9.46 1.79 -12.53
C LYS A 157 8.04 2.08 -13.02
N GLN A 158 7.20 2.68 -12.19
CA GLN A 158 5.81 3.00 -12.52
C GLN A 158 5.71 4.34 -13.29
N ALA A 159 4.84 4.35 -14.29
CA ALA A 159 4.43 5.60 -14.92
C ALA A 159 3.29 6.25 -14.10
N LEU A 160 3.02 7.54 -14.30
CA LEU A 160 1.95 8.27 -13.59
C LEU A 160 0.60 7.53 -13.66
N HIS A 161 0.25 7.03 -14.84
CA HIS A 161 -1.00 6.29 -15.08
C HIS A 161 -1.03 4.90 -14.41
N ASP A 162 0.14 4.30 -14.13
CA ASP A 162 0.24 3.04 -13.39
C ASP A 162 -0.04 3.24 -11.90
N ILE A 163 0.44 4.36 -11.34
CA ILE A 163 0.19 4.76 -9.94
C ILE A 163 -1.30 5.05 -9.74
N ILE A 164 -1.90 5.85 -10.63
CA ILE A 164 -3.33 6.19 -10.59
C ILE A 164 -4.19 4.91 -10.65
N ALA A 165 -3.81 3.94 -11.49
CA ALA A 165 -4.53 2.68 -11.64
C ALA A 165 -4.14 1.60 -10.63
N ARG A 166 -3.17 1.86 -9.74
CA ARG A 166 -2.57 0.88 -8.81
C ARG A 166 -2.15 -0.42 -9.51
N CYS A 167 -1.34 -0.28 -10.56
CA CYS A 167 -0.88 -1.37 -11.42
C CYS A 167 0.64 -1.40 -11.52
N TYR A 168 1.20 -2.57 -11.82
CA TYR A 168 2.62 -2.77 -12.12
C TYR A 168 2.82 -3.30 -13.53
N ILE A 169 3.96 -2.97 -14.14
CA ILE A 169 4.45 -3.69 -15.33
C ILE A 169 5.71 -4.45 -14.96
N VAL A 170 5.65 -5.77 -15.13
CA VAL A 170 6.71 -6.70 -14.75
C VAL A 170 7.15 -7.52 -15.96
N ASN A 171 8.37 -8.06 -15.91
CA ASN A 171 8.83 -8.99 -16.93
C ASN A 171 8.10 -10.34 -16.77
N GLY A 172 7.42 -10.79 -17.82
CA GLY A 172 6.57 -11.99 -17.81
C GLY A 172 7.27 -13.27 -18.26
N ARG A 173 8.59 -13.39 -18.07
CA ARG A 173 9.36 -14.58 -18.51
C ARG A 173 8.81 -15.84 -17.81
N GLY A 174 8.25 -16.77 -18.60
CA GLY A 174 7.73 -18.07 -18.12
C GLY A 174 6.21 -18.20 -18.02
N GLN A 175 5.42 -17.17 -18.34
CA GLN A 175 3.95 -17.30 -18.47
C GLN A 175 3.55 -17.70 -19.90
N SER A 176 2.74 -18.76 -20.04
CA SER A 176 2.14 -19.19 -21.31
C SER A 176 1.51 -18.00 -22.03
N SER A 177 1.96 -17.74 -23.26
CA SER A 177 1.52 -16.66 -24.13
C SER A 177 0.30 -17.05 -24.97
N SER A 178 -0.65 -17.80 -24.42
CA SER A 178 -1.85 -18.16 -25.17
C SER A 178 -2.64 -16.88 -25.47
N ILE A 179 -2.54 -16.40 -26.71
CA ILE A 179 -3.29 -15.26 -27.22
C ILE A 179 -4.77 -15.66 -27.17
N SER A 180 -5.53 -15.04 -26.28
CA SER A 180 -6.96 -15.31 -26.18
C SER A 180 -7.66 -14.72 -27.39
N TRP A 181 -8.36 -15.54 -28.17
CA TRP A 181 -9.05 -15.09 -29.38
C TRP A 181 -10.28 -14.20 -29.06
N LYS A 182 -10.85 -14.31 -27.86
CA LYS A 182 -12.05 -13.56 -27.43
C LYS A 182 -11.86 -12.03 -27.44
N PRO A 183 -10.82 -11.44 -26.81
CA PRO A 183 -10.59 -9.99 -26.90
C PRO A 183 -10.26 -9.54 -28.33
N LEU A 184 -9.60 -10.38 -29.13
CA LEU A 184 -9.33 -10.07 -30.54
C LEU A 184 -10.60 -10.05 -31.39
N ALA A 185 -11.53 -10.97 -31.16
CA ALA A 185 -12.84 -10.97 -31.81
C ALA A 185 -13.66 -9.72 -31.44
N GLY A 186 -13.66 -9.32 -30.16
CA GLY A 186 -14.30 -8.08 -29.70
C GLY A 186 -13.71 -6.84 -30.37
N LEU A 187 -12.38 -6.78 -30.50
CA LEU A 187 -11.69 -5.70 -31.21
C LEU A 187 -12.03 -5.69 -32.71
N ALA A 188 -12.06 -6.85 -33.37
CA ALA A 188 -12.41 -6.95 -34.79
C ALA A 188 -13.84 -6.44 -35.06
N ILE A 189 -14.80 -6.78 -34.19
CA ILE A 189 -16.17 -6.26 -34.26
C ILE A 189 -16.17 -4.73 -34.13
N ALA A 190 -15.45 -4.17 -33.16
CA ALA A 190 -15.35 -2.71 -32.98
C ALA A 190 -14.75 -2.00 -34.22
N VAL A 191 -13.75 -2.60 -34.86
CA VAL A 191 -13.14 -2.08 -36.11
C VAL A 191 -14.14 -2.11 -37.27
N LEU A 192 -14.89 -3.19 -37.44
CA LEU A 192 -15.92 -3.30 -38.49
C LEU A 192 -17.05 -2.29 -38.30
N ILE A 193 -17.52 -2.12 -37.06
CA ILE A 193 -18.53 -1.10 -36.72
C ILE A 193 -17.98 0.31 -37.02
N SER A 194 -16.75 0.61 -36.59
CA SER A 194 -16.12 1.91 -36.83
C SER A 194 -15.94 2.21 -38.32
N LYS A 195 -15.58 1.20 -39.13
CA LYS A 195 -15.54 1.31 -40.59
C LYS A 195 -16.91 1.61 -41.19
N GLY A 196 -17.95 0.94 -40.71
CA GLY A 196 -19.33 1.22 -41.09
C GLY A 196 -19.74 2.66 -40.79
N ILE A 197 -19.49 3.13 -39.57
CA ILE A 197 -19.77 4.52 -39.15
C ILE A 197 -18.99 5.52 -40.01
N PHE A 198 -17.68 5.30 -40.21
CA PHE A 198 -16.84 6.20 -40.98
C PHE A 198 -17.29 6.31 -42.45
N SER A 199 -17.79 5.22 -43.04
CA SER A 199 -18.29 5.22 -44.42
C SER A 199 -19.51 6.12 -44.65
N GLN A 200 -20.23 6.48 -43.59
CA GLN A 200 -21.42 7.35 -43.65
C GLN A 200 -21.06 8.85 -43.54
N VAL A 201 -19.79 9.20 -43.33
CA VAL A 201 -19.38 10.60 -43.21
C VAL A 201 -19.43 11.28 -44.58
N PRO A 202 -20.14 12.41 -44.74
CA PRO A 202 -20.24 13.11 -46.01
C PRO A 202 -18.88 13.69 -46.43
N LYS A 203 -18.50 13.44 -47.68
CA LYS A 203 -17.29 13.98 -48.31
C LYS A 203 -17.59 15.39 -48.82
N ASN A 204 -17.31 16.42 -48.04
CA ASN A 204 -17.48 17.80 -48.51
C ASN A 204 -16.46 18.11 -49.61
N SER A 205 -16.93 18.20 -50.85
CA SER A 205 -16.26 18.90 -51.95
C SER A 205 -16.96 20.24 -52.12
N ASN A 206 -16.29 21.36 -51.80
CA ASN A 206 -16.34 22.68 -52.43
C ASN A 206 -16.03 23.84 -51.46
N LEU A 207 -15.47 24.92 -52.04
CA LEU A 207 -15.25 26.31 -51.56
C LEU A 207 -13.90 26.56 -50.84
N VAL A 208 -13.07 27.57 -51.11
CA VAL A 208 -13.02 28.74 -52.02
C VAL A 208 -11.53 29.19 -52.15
N LYS A 209 -11.21 29.93 -53.21
CA LYS A 209 -9.91 30.39 -53.75
C LYS A 209 -9.01 31.25 -52.83
N GLU A 210 -7.70 31.19 -53.11
CA GLU A 210 -6.63 32.15 -52.73
C GLU A 210 -6.97 33.61 -53.07
N PRO A 211 -6.35 34.56 -52.35
CA PRO A 211 -5.82 35.76 -53.00
C PRO A 211 -4.36 36.09 -52.64
N GLU A 212 -3.81 36.93 -53.52
CA GLU A 212 -2.42 37.26 -53.80
C GLU A 212 -1.72 38.22 -52.79
N THR A 213 -0.40 38.26 -52.96
CA THR A 213 0.66 39.12 -52.42
C THR A 213 0.41 40.64 -52.43
N ILE A 214 0.86 41.35 -51.38
CA ILE A 214 1.38 42.75 -51.46
C ILE A 214 2.57 42.95 -50.50
N ASN A 215 3.52 43.78 -50.95
CA ASN A 215 4.91 44.00 -50.56
C ASN A 215 5.23 44.63 -49.18
N SER A 216 6.39 44.20 -48.66
CA SER A 216 7.49 44.92 -47.98
C SER A 216 7.33 46.39 -47.55
N SER A 217 7.63 46.66 -46.27
CA SER A 217 8.72 47.59 -45.89
C SER A 217 9.06 47.52 -44.38
N THR A 218 10.36 47.68 -44.08
CA THR A 218 10.99 47.87 -42.74
C THR A 218 11.72 49.22 -42.78
N PRO A 219 11.79 49.99 -41.67
CA PRO A 219 13.05 50.15 -40.91
C PRO A 219 12.82 50.23 -39.37
N ALA A 220 13.59 49.54 -38.50
CA ALA A 220 14.94 49.86 -37.93
C ALA A 220 14.85 50.56 -36.53
N PRO A 221 15.92 50.61 -35.68
CA PRO A 221 15.96 49.89 -34.40
C PRO A 221 16.35 50.74 -33.14
N THR A 222 16.51 50.07 -31.98
CA THR A 222 17.47 50.39 -30.86
C THR A 222 16.97 51.34 -29.74
N PRO A 223 17.49 51.34 -28.48
CA PRO A 223 18.30 50.38 -27.67
C PRO A 223 17.71 49.99 -26.28
N GLU A 224 18.30 48.95 -25.68
CA GLU A 224 18.54 48.82 -24.22
C GLU A 224 20.01 49.24 -23.95
N PRO A 225 20.44 49.67 -22.73
CA PRO A 225 21.06 48.67 -21.84
C PRO A 225 21.15 49.01 -20.30
N THR A 226 21.36 47.93 -19.51
CA THR A 226 22.21 47.76 -18.28
C THR A 226 21.78 48.26 -16.85
N PRO A 227 22.41 47.80 -15.73
CA PRO A 227 21.95 46.72 -14.84
C PRO A 227 21.88 47.06 -13.32
N GLU A 228 21.42 46.09 -12.50
CA GLU A 228 21.73 45.75 -11.06
C GLU A 228 21.87 46.83 -9.94
N PRO A 229 21.56 46.54 -8.64
CA PRO A 229 22.10 45.38 -7.92
C PRO A 229 21.17 44.66 -6.92
N THR A 230 21.55 43.42 -6.66
CA THR A 230 21.22 42.61 -5.47
C THR A 230 21.95 43.14 -4.22
N PRO A 231 21.32 43.07 -3.03
CA PRO A 231 22.01 42.61 -1.82
C PRO A 231 21.22 41.45 -1.18
N ALA A 232 21.77 40.24 -1.13
CA ALA A 232 22.61 39.65 -0.06
C ALA A 232 21.77 38.98 1.06
N PRO A 233 22.20 37.81 1.57
CA PRO A 233 21.37 36.87 2.31
C PRO A 233 21.36 37.18 3.82
N THR A 234 20.25 36.86 4.49
CA THR A 234 20.16 36.87 5.96
C THR A 234 19.27 35.72 6.43
N PRO A 235 19.47 35.22 7.65
CA PRO A 235 20.21 34.01 7.96
C PRO A 235 19.29 32.83 8.23
N THR A 236 19.85 31.64 8.03
CA THR A 236 19.37 30.38 8.60
C THR A 236 19.21 30.50 10.12
N PRO A 237 18.07 30.16 10.72
CA PRO A 237 18.04 29.71 12.09
C PRO A 237 18.49 28.25 12.16
N GLU A 238 19.52 27.99 12.96
CA GLU A 238 19.93 26.67 13.45
C GLU A 238 18.81 25.99 14.26
N PRO A 239 18.86 24.66 14.41
CA PRO A 239 17.71 23.84 14.77
C PRO A 239 17.45 23.85 16.27
N THR A 240 16.19 24.05 16.65
CA THR A 240 15.70 23.65 17.97
C THR A 240 15.00 22.30 17.80
N GLU A 241 15.44 21.29 18.55
CA GLU A 241 14.86 19.94 18.59
C GLU A 241 13.37 20.00 18.94
N ASN A 242 12.53 20.06 17.90
CA ASN A 242 11.12 19.76 17.93
C ASN A 242 10.87 18.86 16.72
N ASN A 243 10.26 17.71 16.95
CA ASN A 243 9.85 16.72 15.95
C ASN A 243 8.89 17.36 14.93
N THR A 244 9.48 17.92 13.87
CA THR A 244 8.92 18.89 12.92
C THR A 244 7.66 18.42 12.16
N GLY A 245 7.34 17.12 12.17
CA GLY A 245 6.17 16.60 11.48
C GLY A 245 4.97 16.18 12.31
N LEU A 246 5.16 15.81 13.57
CA LEU A 246 4.08 15.29 14.43
C LEU A 246 3.67 16.25 15.55
N GLY A 247 4.39 17.35 15.73
CA GLY A 247 4.13 18.30 16.81
C GLY A 247 4.42 17.69 18.18
N GLU A 248 3.90 18.31 19.23
CA GLU A 248 4.05 17.81 20.60
C GLU A 248 3.34 16.46 20.77
N LEU A 249 4.06 15.47 21.30
CA LEU A 249 3.55 14.14 21.58
C LEU A 249 3.20 14.03 23.06
N ILE A 250 1.91 14.02 23.36
CA ILE A 250 1.39 13.93 24.73
C ILE A 250 0.85 12.53 25.03
N SER A 251 0.60 12.22 26.31
CA SER A 251 -0.08 10.98 26.69
C SER A 251 -1.52 10.97 26.16
N PRO A 252 -2.01 9.83 25.65
CA PRO A 252 -3.38 9.73 25.15
C PRO A 252 -4.42 9.85 26.27
N PRO A 253 -5.68 10.16 25.94
CA PRO A 253 -6.75 10.23 26.94
C PRO A 253 -7.02 8.86 27.56
N PRO A 254 -7.35 8.77 28.86
CA PRO A 254 -7.68 7.50 29.52
C PRO A 254 -8.79 6.74 28.79
N GLY A 255 -8.60 5.43 28.62
CA GLY A 255 -9.58 4.52 28.00
C GLY A 255 -9.51 4.42 26.46
N VAL A 256 -8.73 5.27 25.80
CA VAL A 256 -8.45 5.12 24.36
C VAL A 256 -7.40 4.05 24.10
N GLU A 257 -6.44 3.94 25.01
CA GLU A 257 -5.31 3.00 24.96
C GLU A 257 -5.78 1.54 24.82
N SER A 258 -6.80 1.16 25.60
CA SER A 258 -7.32 -0.21 25.66
C SER A 258 -7.91 -0.69 24.34
N GLN A 259 -8.34 0.22 23.46
CA GLN A 259 -8.89 -0.13 22.13
C GLN A 259 -7.82 -0.69 21.19
N THR A 260 -6.54 -0.48 21.49
CA THR A 260 -5.41 -0.96 20.71
C THR A 260 -4.72 -2.18 21.32
N ASN A 261 -5.15 -2.61 22.51
CA ASN A 261 -4.53 -3.72 23.24
C ASN A 261 -4.59 -5.04 22.47
N GLY A 262 -3.58 -5.86 22.69
CA GLY A 262 -3.45 -7.18 22.08
C GLY A 262 -2.30 -7.25 21.07
N VAL A 263 -2.31 -8.31 20.30
CA VAL A 263 -1.27 -8.64 19.33
C VAL A 263 -1.78 -8.44 17.91
N TRP A 264 -1.01 -7.72 17.14
CA TRP A 264 -1.31 -7.32 15.77
C TRP A 264 -0.23 -7.82 14.82
N GLY A 265 -0.64 -8.53 13.77
CA GLY A 265 0.21 -8.78 12.60
C GLY A 265 0.12 -7.59 11.66
N LEU A 266 1.25 -6.95 11.36
CA LEU A 266 1.32 -5.80 10.47
C LEU A 266 2.12 -6.16 9.21
N GLU A 267 1.50 -5.98 8.05
CA GLU A 267 2.23 -6.01 6.77
C GLU A 267 2.29 -4.60 6.19
N PHE A 268 3.50 -4.11 5.98
CA PHE A 268 3.74 -2.77 5.44
C PHE A 268 4.97 -2.75 4.55
N ALA A 269 5.09 -1.71 3.72
CA ALA A 269 6.23 -1.54 2.82
C ALA A 269 7.01 -0.29 3.20
N VAL A 270 8.33 -0.41 3.26
CA VAL A 270 9.26 0.72 3.35
C VAL A 270 10.11 0.69 2.10
N GLY A 271 9.90 1.65 1.19
CA GLY A 271 10.48 1.61 -0.14
C GLY A 271 10.00 0.40 -0.95
N ALA A 272 10.92 -0.47 -1.37
CA ALA A 272 10.63 -1.68 -2.15
C ALA A 272 10.60 -2.97 -1.32
N THR A 273 10.86 -2.88 -0.02
CA THR A 273 10.91 -4.03 0.89
C THR A 273 9.55 -4.20 1.56
N GLN A 274 9.02 -5.42 1.55
CA GLN A 274 7.84 -5.76 2.33
C GLN A 274 8.30 -6.24 3.71
N HIS A 275 7.73 -5.65 4.75
CA HIS A 275 8.00 -5.92 6.15
C HIS A 275 6.81 -6.69 6.72
N GLN A 276 7.12 -7.72 7.50
CA GLN A 276 6.14 -8.39 8.35
C GLN A 276 6.55 -8.14 9.79
N ALA A 277 5.62 -7.61 10.58
CA ALA A 277 5.85 -7.33 11.98
C ALA A 277 4.76 -7.91 12.86
N ILE A 278 5.14 -8.25 14.09
CA ILE A 278 4.23 -8.61 15.16
C ILE A 278 4.36 -7.53 16.23
N LEU A 279 3.25 -6.82 16.46
CA LEU A 279 3.14 -5.71 17.40
C LEU A 279 2.27 -6.14 18.57
N SER A 280 2.85 -6.21 19.77
CA SER A 280 2.13 -6.43 21.02
C SER A 280 1.95 -5.10 21.73
N ILE A 281 0.71 -4.71 22.07
CA ILE A 281 0.40 -3.45 22.76
C ILE A 281 -0.40 -3.76 24.01
N ASN A 282 -0.06 -3.08 25.11
CA ASN A 282 -0.91 -2.98 26.29
C ASN A 282 -0.82 -1.58 26.90
N GLY A 283 -1.93 -0.87 26.93
CA GLY A 283 -2.00 0.50 27.43
C GLY A 283 -1.24 1.46 26.50
N ASP A 284 -0.38 2.28 27.07
CA ASP A 284 0.45 3.23 26.33
C ASP A 284 1.77 2.63 25.82
N SER A 285 2.01 1.34 26.09
CA SER A 285 3.29 0.67 25.90
C SER A 285 3.14 -0.57 25.02
N GLY A 286 4.18 -0.89 24.27
CA GLY A 286 4.20 -2.04 23.39
C GLY A 286 5.59 -2.45 22.97
N PHE A 287 5.66 -3.57 22.27
CA PHE A 287 6.87 -4.09 21.68
C PHE A 287 6.56 -4.66 20.31
N MET A 288 7.42 -4.34 19.34
CA MET A 288 7.26 -4.82 17.98
C MET A 288 8.49 -5.56 17.52
N VAL A 289 8.27 -6.71 16.89
CA VAL A 289 9.32 -7.46 16.19
C VAL A 289 9.06 -7.39 14.70
N VAL A 290 10.05 -6.93 13.94
CA VAL A 290 10.02 -6.83 12.48
C VAL A 290 10.94 -7.87 11.88
N ARG A 291 10.42 -8.64 10.92
CA ARG A 291 11.15 -9.67 10.19
C ARG A 291 11.62 -9.14 8.85
N LEU A 292 12.93 -9.18 8.61
CA LEU A 292 13.59 -8.56 7.46
C LEU A 292 14.57 -9.53 6.79
N PRO A 293 14.81 -9.42 5.48
CA PRO A 293 15.96 -10.08 4.86
C PRO A 293 17.27 -9.47 5.36
N ASP A 294 18.28 -10.28 5.67
CA ASP A 294 19.60 -9.84 6.15
C ASP A 294 20.56 -9.37 5.04
N GLY A 295 20.12 -9.43 3.77
CA GLY A 295 20.93 -9.12 2.59
C GLY A 295 21.89 -10.23 2.14
N GLN A 296 22.10 -11.28 2.94
CA GLN A 296 22.89 -12.48 2.62
C GLN A 296 22.00 -13.70 2.27
N GLY A 297 20.68 -13.53 2.30
CA GLY A 297 19.70 -14.56 2.01
C GLY A 297 19.11 -15.24 3.24
N GLY A 298 19.51 -14.80 4.44
CA GLY A 298 18.89 -15.13 5.72
C GLY A 298 17.85 -14.10 6.14
N ILE A 299 17.37 -14.26 7.37
CA ILE A 299 16.32 -13.44 7.97
C ILE A 299 16.84 -12.88 9.28
N LYS A 300 16.66 -11.57 9.46
CA LYS A 300 16.98 -10.82 10.67
C LYS A 300 15.70 -10.38 11.38
N ASN A 301 15.64 -10.52 12.70
CA ASN A 301 14.53 -10.03 13.51
C ASN A 301 14.97 -8.80 14.31
N ILE A 302 14.28 -7.69 14.10
CA ILE A 302 14.54 -6.44 14.83
C ILE A 302 13.40 -6.19 15.81
N GLY A 303 13.72 -6.15 17.11
CA GLY A 303 12.83 -5.74 18.17
C GLY A 303 12.91 -4.25 18.41
N GLN A 304 11.80 -3.62 18.80
CA GLN A 304 11.78 -2.20 19.18
C GLN A 304 10.67 -1.94 20.19
N THR A 305 10.92 -1.02 21.10
CA THR A 305 9.93 -0.56 22.07
C THR A 305 8.96 0.38 21.38
N MET A 306 7.67 0.22 21.65
CA MET A 306 6.61 1.01 21.03
C MET A 306 5.88 1.81 22.10
N LYS A 307 5.62 3.10 21.84
CA LYS A 307 4.90 3.97 22.77
C LYS A 307 3.75 4.65 22.07
N LEU A 308 2.55 4.49 22.64
CA LEU A 308 1.36 5.20 22.19
C LEU A 308 1.40 6.64 22.69
N ARG A 309 1.15 7.57 21.78
CA ARG A 309 1.15 9.01 22.00
C ARG A 309 -0.03 9.63 21.27
N GLN A 310 -0.40 10.83 21.69
CA GLN A 310 -1.34 11.68 20.96
C GLN A 310 -0.58 12.82 20.28
N SER A 311 -0.91 13.03 19.01
CA SER A 311 -0.44 14.13 18.18
C SER A 311 -1.62 14.96 17.68
N TYR A 312 -1.36 16.10 17.03
CA TYR A 312 -2.40 16.88 16.36
C TYR A 312 -3.09 16.12 15.20
N LYS A 313 -2.47 15.06 14.67
CA LYS A 313 -3.04 14.18 13.63
C LYS A 313 -3.85 13.00 14.19
N GLY A 314 -3.88 12.82 15.50
CA GLY A 314 -4.50 11.67 16.17
C GLY A 314 -3.49 10.83 16.95
N LEU A 315 -3.85 9.57 17.22
CA LEU A 315 -3.01 8.63 17.95
C LEU A 315 -1.85 8.16 17.09
N VAL A 316 -0.66 8.13 17.68
CA VAL A 316 0.57 7.68 17.03
C VAL A 316 1.27 6.67 17.92
N ILE A 317 1.72 5.55 17.36
CA ILE A 317 2.70 4.68 18.00
C ILE A 317 4.07 5.07 17.51
N VAL A 318 4.98 5.34 18.44
CA VAL A 318 6.36 5.71 18.17
C VAL A 318 7.29 4.58 18.56
N GLY A 319 8.09 4.10 17.62
CA GLY A 319 9.14 3.11 17.85
C GLY A 319 10.38 3.75 18.48
N GLN A 320 11.07 2.99 19.33
CA GLN A 320 12.28 3.40 20.03
C GLN A 320 13.25 2.21 20.14
N ASP A 321 14.54 2.51 20.13
CA ASP A 321 15.64 1.59 20.45
C ASP A 321 15.61 0.26 19.66
N PRO A 322 15.68 0.31 18.31
CA PRO A 322 15.68 -0.89 17.49
C PRO A 322 16.90 -1.74 17.81
N THR A 323 16.66 -3.01 18.13
CA THR A 323 17.63 -3.98 18.64
C THR A 323 17.52 -5.26 17.83
N ASP A 324 18.66 -5.82 17.42
CA ASP A 324 18.72 -7.13 16.80
C ASP A 324 18.47 -8.22 17.86
N ILE A 325 17.39 -8.97 17.72
CA ILE A 325 16.95 -9.95 18.73
C ILE A 325 17.92 -11.12 18.83
N ASP A 326 18.60 -11.47 17.74
CA ASP A 326 19.50 -12.62 17.71
C ASP A 326 20.85 -12.30 18.38
N THR A 327 21.25 -11.02 18.38
CA THR A 327 22.54 -10.58 18.94
C THR A 327 22.43 -9.71 20.19
N ASP A 328 21.21 -9.30 20.55
CA ASP A 328 20.89 -8.35 21.64
C ASP A 328 21.69 -7.03 21.55
N LYS A 329 21.96 -6.58 20.33
CA LYS A 329 22.72 -5.35 20.05
C LYS A 329 21.84 -4.31 19.36
N PRO A 330 22.05 -3.01 19.64
CA PRO A 330 21.38 -1.95 18.92
C PRO A 330 21.59 -2.08 17.41
N SER A 331 20.54 -1.89 16.63
CA SER A 331 20.59 -1.99 15.19
C SER A 331 21.07 -0.68 14.58
N GLU A 332 22.31 -0.66 14.06
CA GLU A 332 22.91 0.54 13.44
C GLU A 332 22.25 0.94 12.12
N THR A 333 21.59 0.01 11.43
CA THR A 333 21.06 0.22 10.08
C THR A 333 19.54 0.32 10.02
N TYR A 334 18.85 0.15 11.15
CA TYR A 334 17.38 0.12 11.19
C TYR A 334 16.86 1.35 11.94
N GLN A 335 15.96 2.10 11.32
CA GLN A 335 15.30 3.22 11.98
C GLN A 335 14.01 2.73 12.64
N PRO A 336 13.64 3.26 13.82
CA PRO A 336 12.41 2.87 14.48
C PRO A 336 11.18 3.16 13.61
N ASP A 337 10.21 2.24 13.63
CA ASP A 337 8.96 2.38 12.90
C ASP A 337 7.95 3.21 13.68
N ASN A 338 7.24 4.07 12.98
CA ASN A 338 6.17 4.89 13.55
C ASN A 338 4.86 4.60 12.82
N PHE A 339 3.74 4.62 13.56
CA PHE A 339 2.42 4.35 12.98
C PHE A 339 1.38 5.37 13.44
N LEU A 340 0.61 5.92 12.50
CA LEU A 340 -0.62 6.64 12.81
C LEU A 340 -1.77 5.64 12.97
N ILE A 341 -2.54 5.78 14.05
CA ILE A 341 -3.71 4.95 14.34
C ILE A 341 -4.98 5.80 14.21
N ALA A 342 -5.97 5.23 13.54
CA ALA A 342 -7.34 5.73 13.61
C ALA A 342 -8.27 4.59 14.02
N VAL A 343 -9.02 4.80 15.10
CA VAL A 343 -10.13 3.93 15.51
C VAL A 343 -11.42 4.43 14.85
N ARG A 344 -12.11 3.55 14.14
CA ARG A 344 -13.35 3.78 13.41
C ARG A 344 -14.41 2.79 13.91
N PRO A 345 -15.22 3.16 14.91
CA PRO A 345 -16.16 2.25 15.57
C PRO A 345 -17.18 1.60 14.63
N GLU A 346 -17.48 2.22 13.48
CA GLU A 346 -18.51 1.78 12.53
C GLU A 346 -18.03 0.74 11.49
N LYS A 347 -16.79 0.24 11.58
CA LYS A 347 -16.22 -0.72 10.63
C LYS A 347 -15.94 -2.07 11.27
N GLU A 348 -16.03 -3.14 10.46
CA GLU A 348 -15.72 -4.53 10.83
C GLU A 348 -14.31 -4.67 11.44
N ASN A 349 -13.34 -3.88 10.97
CA ASN A 349 -12.05 -3.69 11.62
C ASN A 349 -11.96 -2.25 12.17
N PRO A 350 -12.14 -2.04 13.49
CA PRO A 350 -12.23 -0.70 14.05
C PRO A 350 -10.87 -0.01 14.06
N VAL A 351 -9.76 -0.73 14.21
CA VAL A 351 -8.43 -0.12 14.26
C VAL A 351 -7.77 -0.13 12.88
N THR A 352 -7.31 1.03 12.43
CA THR A 352 -6.55 1.17 11.18
C THR A 352 -5.16 1.72 11.45
N PHE A 353 -4.15 1.12 10.83
CA PHE A 353 -2.75 1.53 10.92
C PHE A 353 -2.28 2.19 9.62
N ARG A 354 -1.41 3.19 9.74
CA ARG A 354 -0.66 3.80 8.65
C ARG A 354 0.79 3.92 9.10
N ASN A 355 1.73 3.37 8.35
CA ASN A 355 3.15 3.55 8.64
C ASN A 355 3.51 4.98 8.26
N ILE A 356 4.27 5.67 9.10
CA ILE A 356 4.61 7.07 8.87
C ILE A 356 6.12 7.27 8.85
N SER A 357 6.57 8.05 7.87
CA SER A 357 7.93 8.57 7.79
C SER A 357 7.88 10.08 7.93
N VAL A 358 8.78 10.64 8.74
CA VAL A 358 8.94 12.08 8.89
C VAL A 358 10.18 12.50 8.11
N ASN A 359 10.01 13.33 7.09
CA ASN A 359 11.10 13.88 6.31
C ASN A 359 11.85 14.96 7.11
N SER A 360 13.08 15.28 6.69
CA SER A 360 13.91 16.30 7.34
C SER A 360 13.29 17.70 7.35
N ASP A 361 12.37 17.98 6.41
CA ASP A 361 11.60 19.24 6.34
C ASP A 361 10.34 19.22 7.24
N GLY A 362 10.11 18.14 7.99
CA GLY A 362 8.93 17.93 8.81
C GLY A 362 7.71 17.39 8.07
N SER A 363 7.77 17.19 6.75
CA SER A 363 6.64 16.59 6.04
C SER A 363 6.46 15.12 6.45
N VAL A 364 5.22 14.70 6.72
CA VAL A 364 4.89 13.32 7.10
C VAL A 364 4.35 12.59 5.86
N MET A 365 5.03 11.51 5.47
CA MET A 365 4.54 10.57 4.46
C MET A 365 3.82 9.40 5.15
N GLU A 366 2.66 9.04 4.63
CA GLU A 366 1.84 7.95 5.17
C GLU A 366 1.77 6.80 4.15
N PHE A 367 2.09 5.59 4.61
CA PHE A 367 2.06 4.37 3.83
C PHE A 367 0.96 3.43 4.34
N PRO A 368 0.28 2.68 3.44
CA PRO A 368 -0.73 1.74 3.84
C PRO A 368 -0.12 0.59 4.66
N VAL A 369 -0.82 0.21 5.73
CA VAL A 369 -0.54 -0.99 6.52
C VAL A 369 -1.74 -1.90 6.38
N ASN A 370 -1.50 -3.20 6.23
CA ASN A 370 -2.52 -4.23 6.31
C ASN A 370 -2.47 -4.86 7.72
N PRO A 371 -3.30 -4.41 8.67
CA PRO A 371 -3.32 -4.97 10.01
C PRO A 371 -4.20 -6.22 10.07
N THR A 372 -3.75 -7.20 10.85
CA THR A 372 -4.52 -8.38 11.24
C THR A 372 -4.50 -8.46 12.77
N PHE A 373 -5.67 -8.44 13.41
CA PHE A 373 -5.74 -8.71 14.84
C PHE A 373 -5.54 -10.20 15.07
N LEU A 374 -4.50 -10.56 15.84
CA LEU A 374 -4.16 -11.95 16.11
C LEU A 374 -4.79 -12.47 17.41
N GLY A 375 -5.09 -11.57 18.35
CA GLY A 375 -5.71 -11.90 19.65
C GLY A 375 -4.85 -11.42 20.82
N TYR A 376 -4.95 -12.14 21.94
CA TYR A 376 -4.22 -11.84 23.17
C TYR A 376 -3.17 -12.94 23.47
N PRO A 377 -2.09 -12.62 24.20
CA PRO A 377 -1.12 -13.61 24.62
C PRO A 377 -1.75 -14.76 25.41
N ARG A 378 -1.16 -15.96 25.29
CA ARG A 378 -1.59 -17.17 26.00
C ARG A 378 -0.40 -18.05 26.39
N ILE A 379 -0.64 -18.97 27.32
CA ILE A 379 0.35 -19.99 27.74
C ILE A 379 -0.14 -21.44 27.59
N GLY A 380 -1.42 -21.67 27.27
CA GLY A 380 -1.97 -23.00 26.98
C GLY A 380 -2.27 -23.88 28.21
N ILE A 381 -2.87 -23.31 29.25
CA ILE A 381 -3.36 -24.04 30.42
C ILE A 381 -4.88 -23.97 30.53
N LYS A 382 -5.49 -24.97 31.15
CA LYS A 382 -6.81 -24.84 31.79
C LYS A 382 -6.62 -24.75 33.29
N MET A 383 -7.46 -23.95 33.92
CA MET A 383 -7.35 -23.65 35.33
C MET A 383 -8.73 -23.46 35.96
N THR A 384 -8.80 -23.70 37.26
CA THR A 384 -9.99 -23.41 38.07
C THR A 384 -9.58 -22.80 39.39
N GLU A 385 -10.53 -22.16 40.06
CA GLU A 385 -10.33 -21.65 41.42
C GLU A 385 -10.30 -22.82 42.40
N LEU A 386 -9.30 -22.83 43.27
CA LEU A 386 -9.16 -23.82 44.33
C LEU A 386 -10.08 -23.42 45.50
N SER A 387 -10.92 -24.36 45.91
CA SER A 387 -11.68 -24.29 47.16
C SER A 387 -11.27 -25.42 48.07
N SER A 388 -11.51 -25.28 49.38
CA SER A 388 -11.28 -26.35 50.36
C SER A 388 -11.99 -27.66 49.98
N GLN A 389 -13.21 -27.57 49.43
CA GLN A 389 -13.96 -28.74 48.97
C GLN A 389 -13.29 -29.42 47.76
N LEU A 390 -12.87 -28.65 46.75
CA LEU A 390 -12.19 -29.19 45.57
C LEU A 390 -10.82 -29.79 45.94
N ARG A 391 -10.10 -29.15 46.87
CA ARG A 391 -8.85 -29.67 47.44
C ARG A 391 -9.06 -31.04 48.08
N ASP A 392 -10.08 -31.17 48.93
CA ASP A 392 -10.39 -32.42 49.62
C ASP A 392 -10.78 -33.52 48.64
N GLU A 393 -11.57 -33.18 47.62
CA GLU A 393 -11.96 -34.09 46.55
C GLU A 393 -10.73 -34.62 45.78
N ILE A 394 -9.82 -33.74 45.35
CA ILE A 394 -8.60 -34.12 44.64
C ILE A 394 -7.71 -35.02 45.51
N ASN A 395 -7.52 -34.66 46.78
CA ASN A 395 -6.71 -35.42 47.73
C ASN A 395 -7.30 -36.80 48.04
N GLN A 396 -8.63 -36.94 48.10
CA GLN A 396 -9.31 -38.22 48.35
C GLN A 396 -9.30 -39.13 47.13
N ASN A 397 -9.47 -38.57 45.94
CA ASN A 397 -9.51 -39.33 44.69
C ASN A 397 -8.13 -39.86 44.28
N GLY A 398 -7.04 -39.32 44.86
CA GLY A 398 -5.67 -39.72 44.54
C GLY A 398 -5.26 -39.38 43.10
N SER A 399 -5.91 -38.38 42.49
CA SER A 399 -5.69 -37.99 41.09
C SER A 399 -4.30 -37.37 40.86
N LEU A 400 -3.65 -36.90 41.92
CA LEU A 400 -2.31 -36.30 41.89
C LEU A 400 -1.33 -37.14 42.72
N PRO A 401 -0.03 -37.14 42.37
CA PRO A 401 0.98 -37.89 43.12
C PRO A 401 1.36 -37.26 44.48
N PHE A 402 0.77 -36.12 44.83
CA PHE A 402 1.01 -35.37 46.07
C PHE A 402 -0.31 -34.82 46.62
N SER A 403 -0.32 -34.49 47.91
CA SER A 403 -1.46 -33.82 48.55
C SER A 403 -1.35 -32.31 48.43
N ILE A 404 -2.48 -31.67 48.12
CA ILE A 404 -2.61 -30.21 48.12
C ILE A 404 -2.87 -29.74 49.54
N THR A 405 -2.14 -28.71 49.97
CA THR A 405 -2.24 -28.14 51.34
C THR A 405 -2.90 -26.76 51.36
N GLN A 406 -2.96 -26.09 50.22
CA GLN A 406 -3.53 -24.75 50.07
C GLN A 406 -5.04 -24.81 50.01
N ASP A 407 -5.70 -23.85 50.66
CA ASP A 407 -7.16 -23.73 50.66
C ASP A 407 -7.68 -22.76 49.59
N THR A 408 -6.79 -21.93 49.03
CA THR A 408 -7.10 -20.92 48.01
C THR A 408 -5.97 -20.82 46.99
N GLY A 409 -6.30 -20.31 45.80
CA GLY A 409 -5.37 -20.13 44.68
C GLY A 409 -6.00 -20.58 43.36
N VAL A 410 -5.19 -20.60 42.30
CA VAL A 410 -5.64 -21.03 40.97
C VAL A 410 -4.92 -22.32 40.61
N ILE A 411 -5.65 -23.44 40.57
CA ILE A 411 -5.08 -24.75 40.26
C ILE A 411 -5.13 -25.01 38.76
N ILE A 412 -4.02 -25.50 38.20
CA ILE A 412 -3.92 -25.94 36.82
C ILE A 412 -4.55 -27.33 36.69
N THR A 413 -5.61 -27.44 35.90
CA THR A 413 -6.34 -28.69 35.68
C THR A 413 -5.87 -29.43 34.45
N GLU A 414 -5.29 -28.73 33.48
CA GLU A 414 -4.77 -29.30 32.24
C GLU A 414 -3.67 -28.39 31.69
N VAL A 415 -2.65 -28.99 31.09
CA VAL A 415 -1.61 -28.28 30.35
C VAL A 415 -1.61 -28.84 28.94
N ASN A 416 -1.86 -28.00 27.95
CA ASN A 416 -1.89 -28.43 26.57
C ASN A 416 -0.49 -28.89 26.14
N GLU A 417 -0.41 -30.02 25.45
CA GLU A 417 0.83 -30.48 24.82
C GLU A 417 1.35 -29.41 23.83
N ASP A 418 2.67 -29.26 23.73
CA ASP A 418 3.38 -28.24 22.94
C ASP A 418 3.19 -26.75 23.34
N SER A 419 2.43 -26.48 24.40
CA SER A 419 2.21 -25.13 24.90
C SER A 419 3.46 -24.53 25.58
N PRO A 420 3.53 -23.19 25.71
CA PRO A 420 4.59 -22.56 26.51
C PRO A 420 4.61 -23.00 27.97
N ALA A 421 3.43 -23.26 28.55
CA ALA A 421 3.32 -23.80 29.90
C ALA A 421 3.98 -25.18 30.02
N ALA A 422 3.73 -26.09 29.07
CA ALA A 422 4.38 -27.40 29.04
C ALA A 422 5.91 -27.29 28.90
N LYS A 423 6.38 -26.39 28.02
CA LYS A 423 7.82 -26.14 27.82
C LYS A 423 8.50 -25.56 29.07
N ALA A 424 7.75 -24.83 29.88
CA ALA A 424 8.21 -24.29 31.16
C ALA A 424 8.06 -25.28 32.33
N ASP A 425 7.68 -26.54 32.06
CA ASP A 425 7.43 -27.57 33.08
C ASP A 425 6.29 -27.22 34.06
N LEU A 426 5.30 -26.43 33.63
CA LEU A 426 4.03 -26.36 34.36
C LEU A 426 3.26 -27.67 34.15
N ARG A 427 2.59 -28.12 35.21
CA ARG A 427 1.92 -29.42 35.26
C ARG A 427 0.52 -29.30 35.84
N GLN A 428 -0.29 -30.30 35.55
CA GLN A 428 -1.56 -30.50 36.25
C GLN A 428 -1.31 -30.65 37.74
N GLY A 429 -2.10 -29.94 38.55
CA GLY A 429 -1.99 -29.91 40.01
C GLY A 429 -1.12 -28.78 40.56
N ASP A 430 -0.41 -28.03 39.71
CA ASP A 430 0.29 -26.83 40.14
C ASP A 430 -0.70 -25.74 40.54
N ILE A 431 -0.42 -25.06 41.65
CA ILE A 431 -1.26 -23.98 42.17
C ILE A 431 -0.53 -22.66 41.99
N ILE A 432 -1.07 -21.81 41.12
CA ILE A 432 -0.53 -20.49 40.86
C ILE A 432 -0.90 -19.59 42.03
N GLN A 433 0.13 -19.01 42.66
CA GLN A 433 0.00 -18.10 43.80
C GLN A 433 0.27 -16.66 43.38
N SER A 434 1.24 -16.45 42.47
CA SER A 434 1.68 -15.13 42.06
C SER A 434 2.19 -15.15 40.62
N ILE A 435 2.02 -14.03 39.91
CA ILE A 435 2.60 -13.80 38.59
C ILE A 435 3.32 -12.45 38.61
N ASP A 436 4.62 -12.47 38.35
CA ASP A 436 5.53 -11.32 38.46
C ASP A 436 5.33 -10.55 39.78
N GLY A 437 5.29 -11.30 40.89
CA GLY A 437 5.14 -10.79 42.24
C GLY A 437 3.73 -10.28 42.60
N THR A 438 2.76 -10.37 41.69
CA THR A 438 1.36 -10.01 41.97
C THR A 438 0.57 -11.26 42.33
N ASN A 439 0.01 -11.29 43.54
CA ASN A 439 -0.81 -12.40 44.02
C ASN A 439 -2.06 -12.58 43.15
N VAL A 440 -2.38 -13.83 42.82
CA VAL A 440 -3.56 -14.21 42.04
C VAL A 440 -4.42 -15.18 42.85
N ALA A 441 -5.69 -14.82 43.03
CA ALA A 441 -6.64 -15.64 43.80
C ALA A 441 -7.70 -16.27 42.91
N ARG A 442 -8.03 -15.63 41.79
CA ARG A 442 -9.08 -16.06 40.86
C ARG A 442 -8.50 -16.41 39.50
N ALA A 443 -9.16 -17.33 38.80
CA ALA A 443 -8.77 -17.69 37.43
C ALA A 443 -8.78 -16.47 36.50
N SER A 444 -9.72 -15.54 36.73
CA SER A 444 -9.78 -14.26 36.01
C SER A 444 -8.56 -13.35 36.25
N ASP A 445 -7.92 -13.41 37.42
CA ASP A 445 -6.71 -12.63 37.72
C ASP A 445 -5.53 -13.16 36.89
N VAL A 446 -5.38 -14.49 36.84
CA VAL A 446 -4.37 -15.17 36.01
C VAL A 446 -4.60 -14.86 34.54
N GLN A 447 -5.85 -14.99 34.07
CA GLN A 447 -6.20 -14.72 32.68
C GLN A 447 -5.85 -13.29 32.31
N LEU A 448 -6.25 -12.31 33.13
CA LEU A 448 -5.97 -10.89 32.89
C LEU A 448 -4.47 -10.61 32.87
N ARG A 449 -3.69 -11.21 33.78
CA ARG A 449 -2.24 -11.01 33.82
C ARG A 449 -1.53 -11.55 32.58
N ILE A 450 -2.02 -12.67 32.05
CA ILE A 450 -1.51 -13.24 30.81
C ILE A 450 -1.95 -12.38 29.61
N THR A 451 -3.23 -12.05 29.48
CA THR A 451 -3.73 -11.33 28.28
C THR A 451 -3.29 -9.85 28.21
N SER A 452 -2.90 -9.25 29.34
CA SER A 452 -2.32 -7.90 29.41
C SER A 452 -0.79 -7.85 29.36
N SER A 453 -0.13 -8.99 29.22
CA SER A 453 1.33 -9.04 29.07
C SER A 453 1.77 -8.67 27.64
N LEU A 454 3.05 -8.34 27.46
CA LEU A 454 3.64 -8.13 26.14
C LEU A 454 4.25 -9.43 25.63
N LEU A 455 3.93 -9.81 24.39
CA LEU A 455 4.57 -10.93 23.72
C LEU A 455 6.10 -10.76 23.73
N TYR A 456 6.84 -11.88 23.72
CA TYR A 456 8.30 -11.96 23.81
C TYR A 456 8.91 -11.71 25.21
N PHE A 457 8.14 -11.18 26.16
CA PHE A 457 8.58 -11.04 27.54
C PHE A 457 8.02 -12.18 28.40
N PRO A 458 8.87 -13.06 28.94
CA PRO A 458 8.38 -14.16 29.76
C PRO A 458 7.89 -13.64 31.11
N LEU A 459 6.84 -14.29 31.64
CA LEU A 459 6.28 -14.02 32.96
C LEU A 459 6.87 -14.98 33.99
N ASN A 460 7.09 -14.52 35.22
CA ASN A 460 7.50 -15.39 36.32
C ASN A 460 6.27 -15.83 37.11
N PHE A 461 6.05 -17.13 37.20
CA PHE A 461 4.97 -17.75 37.96
C PHE A 461 5.51 -18.32 39.25
N ASP A 462 5.01 -17.85 40.38
CA ASP A 462 5.23 -18.50 41.65
C ASP A 462 4.11 -19.50 41.87
N ILE A 463 4.47 -20.78 41.90
CA ILE A 463 3.55 -21.90 42.02
C ILE A 463 3.87 -22.72 43.26
N ASN A 464 2.86 -23.44 43.74
CA ASN A 464 3.04 -24.51 44.69
C ASN A 464 2.74 -25.86 44.02
N ARG A 465 3.65 -26.82 44.23
CA ARG A 465 3.56 -28.21 43.77
C ARG A 465 3.72 -29.13 44.97
N GLY A 466 2.62 -29.38 45.68
CA GLY A 466 2.62 -30.16 46.92
C GLY A 466 3.25 -29.41 48.09
N GLU A 467 4.43 -29.85 48.53
CA GLU A 467 5.17 -29.17 49.62
C GLU A 467 6.19 -28.15 49.11
N GLU A 468 6.46 -28.12 47.80
CA GLU A 468 7.46 -27.24 47.21
C GLU A 468 6.84 -25.97 46.62
N ASN A 469 7.47 -24.83 46.88
CA ASN A 469 7.19 -23.58 46.17
C ASN A 469 8.27 -23.38 45.10
N LEU A 470 7.83 -23.21 43.86
CA LEU A 470 8.69 -23.09 42.69
C LEU A 470 8.42 -21.75 42.00
N SER A 471 9.46 -21.14 41.45
CA SER A 471 9.33 -19.99 40.57
C SER A 471 9.69 -20.41 39.15
N VAL A 472 8.73 -20.30 38.23
CA VAL A 472 8.82 -20.82 36.87
C VAL A 472 8.67 -19.67 35.89
N LYS A 473 9.67 -19.50 35.02
CA LYS A 473 9.62 -18.49 33.96
C LYS A 473 8.96 -19.08 32.71
N VAL A 474 7.82 -18.50 32.32
CA VAL A 474 6.98 -18.99 31.23
C VAL A 474 6.97 -17.97 30.10
N SER A 475 7.45 -18.38 28.92
CA SER A 475 7.32 -17.57 27.70
C SER A 475 5.86 -17.53 27.24
N LEU A 476 5.49 -16.48 26.52
CA LEU A 476 4.15 -16.30 25.98
C LEU A 476 4.10 -16.77 24.52
N ASP A 477 2.95 -17.28 24.11
CA ASP A 477 2.64 -17.58 22.71
C ASP A 477 1.43 -16.76 22.25
N CYS A 478 1.29 -16.62 20.93
CA CYS A 478 0.18 -15.97 20.29
C CYS A 478 -0.75 -17.02 19.65
N CYS A 479 -2.07 -16.89 19.71
CA CYS A 479 -2.87 -15.99 20.53
C CYS A 479 -4.18 -16.69 20.87
N VAL A 480 -4.92 -16.14 21.83
CA VAL A 480 -6.32 -16.49 22.11
C VAL A 480 -7.23 -15.36 21.64
N THR A 481 -8.31 -15.70 20.94
CA THR A 481 -9.30 -14.73 20.45
C THR A 481 -10.30 -14.34 21.55
N GLN A 482 -11.02 -13.22 21.36
CA GLN A 482 -12.05 -12.80 22.32
C GLN A 482 -13.19 -13.83 22.43
N GLU A 483 -13.54 -14.50 21.34
CA GLU A 483 -14.56 -15.55 21.34
C GLU A 483 -14.15 -16.75 22.19
N GLU A 484 -12.90 -17.21 22.06
CA GLU A 484 -12.35 -18.31 22.86
C GLU A 484 -12.24 -17.92 24.35
N LEU A 485 -11.86 -16.68 24.66
CA LEU A 485 -11.86 -16.17 26.04
C LEU A 485 -13.25 -16.22 26.67
N ASN A 486 -14.27 -15.82 25.92
CA ASN A 486 -15.66 -15.83 26.40
C ASN A 486 -16.16 -17.27 26.63
N GLN A 487 -15.70 -18.23 25.83
CA GLN A 487 -16.02 -19.65 25.99
C GLN A 487 -15.35 -20.25 27.23
N GLN A 488 -14.10 -19.86 27.53
CA GLN A 488 -13.37 -20.31 28.72
C GLN A 488 -13.95 -19.77 30.04
N GLN A 489 -14.65 -18.64 29.99
CA GLN A 489 -15.32 -18.03 31.15
C GLN A 489 -16.76 -18.53 31.37
N SER A 490 -17.32 -19.30 30.43
CA SER A 490 -18.64 -19.90 30.62
C SER A 490 -18.52 -21.08 31.58
N PRO A 491 -19.32 -21.13 32.67
CA PRO A 491 -19.30 -22.29 33.55
C PRO A 491 -19.62 -23.53 32.72
N VAL A 492 -18.78 -24.55 32.83
CA VAL A 492 -19.07 -25.89 32.32
C VAL A 492 -20.45 -26.26 32.89
N GLN A 493 -21.45 -26.40 32.01
CA GLN A 493 -22.77 -26.90 32.39
C GLN A 493 -22.69 -28.36 32.80
#